data_AF-A0A2G6FTJ1-F1
#
_entry.id   AF-A0A2G6FTJ1-F1
#
_cell.length_a   1.000
_cell.length_b   1.000
_cell.length_c   1.000
_cell.angle_alpha   90.00
_cell.angle_beta   90.00
_cell.angle_gamma   90.00
#
_symmetry.space_group_name_H-M   'P 1'
#
loop_
_entity.id
_entity.type
_entity.pdbx_description
1 polymer ?
#
loop_
_entity_poly.entity_id
_entity_poly.type
_entity_poly.pdbx_seq_one_letter_code
_entity_poly.pdbx_strand_id
1 'polypeptide(L)'
;MELEATWMRAVKVWWSFFWRKTIALIVGITLGTIIVILIGLVLRVSGASDEIIHLTIRSIGMPIGVIIGFLASIVCIKMILGKDFGEFRLILLQSSKTE
;
A
#
# COMPACT_ATOMS: atom_id res chain seq x y z
N MET A 1 -28.54 2.27 -15.27
CA MET A 1 -28.72 3.65 -14.77
C MET A 1 -27.44 4.06 -14.09
N GLU A 2 -26.82 5.16 -14.52
CA GLU A 2 -25.65 5.72 -13.84
C GLU A 2 -26.11 6.35 -12.51
N LEU A 3 -25.37 6.07 -11.45
CA LEU A 3 -25.70 6.53 -10.10
C LEU A 3 -24.88 7.79 -9.79
N GLU A 4 -25.54 8.86 -9.37
CA GLU A 4 -24.85 10.08 -8.94
C GLU A 4 -23.84 9.80 -7.81
N ALA A 5 -22.67 10.42 -7.91
CA ALA A 5 -21.61 10.38 -6.91
C ALA A 5 -21.95 11.27 -5.70
N THR A 6 -22.97 10.88 -4.93
CA THR A 6 -23.36 11.60 -3.71
C THR A 6 -22.30 11.45 -2.62
N TRP A 7 -22.22 12.42 -1.70
CA TRP A 7 -21.28 12.39 -0.57
C TRP A 7 -21.40 11.12 0.28
N MET A 8 -22.61 10.61 0.49
CA MET A 8 -22.85 9.37 1.23
C MET A 8 -22.17 8.17 0.56
N ARG A 9 -22.25 8.07 -0.78
CA ARG A 9 -21.61 7.01 -1.56
C ARG A 9 -20.10 7.18 -1.58
N ALA A 10 -19.60 8.41 -1.69
CA ALA A 10 -18.18 8.71 -1.62
C ALA A 10 -17.57 8.28 -0.28
N VAL A 11 -18.24 8.53 0.85
CA VAL A 11 -17.79 8.10 2.18
C VAL A 11 -17.76 6.57 2.30
N LYS A 12 -18.76 5.85 1.77
CA LYS A 12 -18.76 4.36 1.76
C LYS A 12 -17.55 3.80 1.00
N VAL A 13 -17.25 4.37 -0.18
CA VAL A 13 -16.08 3.97 -0.99
C VAL A 13 -14.78 4.32 -0.28
N TRP A 14 -14.68 5.54 0.25
CA TRP A 14 -13.52 6.02 1.00
C TRP A 14 -13.24 5.14 2.21
N TRP A 15 -14.27 4.78 3.00
CA TRP A 15 -14.12 3.91 4.17
C TRP A 15 -13.60 2.52 3.80
N SER A 16 -14.09 1.98 2.69
CA SER A 16 -13.60 0.70 2.15
C SER A 16 -12.13 0.77 1.75
N PHE A 17 -11.67 1.90 1.21
CA PHE A 17 -10.27 2.14 0.91
C PHE A 17 -9.43 2.38 2.16
N PHE A 18 -9.93 3.18 3.09
CA PHE A 18 -9.23 3.63 4.27
C PHE A 18 -8.75 2.46 5.12
N TRP A 19 -9.65 1.56 5.55
CA TRP A 19 -9.23 0.44 6.41
C TRP A 19 -8.30 -0.55 5.73
N ARG A 20 -8.50 -0.81 4.44
CA ARG A 20 -7.60 -1.69 3.66
C ARG A 20 -6.21 -1.08 3.55
N LYS A 21 -6.13 0.22 3.26
CA LYS A 21 -4.87 0.95 3.22
C LYS A 21 -4.19 0.96 4.58
N THR A 22 -4.94 1.16 5.66
CA THR A 22 -4.40 1.12 7.03
C THR A 22 -3.82 -0.25 7.38
N ILE A 23 -4.53 -1.34 7.08
CA ILE A 23 -4.01 -2.71 7.27
C ILE A 23 -2.76 -2.93 6.42
N ALA A 24 -2.79 -2.54 5.15
CA ALA A 24 -1.66 -2.73 4.26
C ALA A 24 -0.43 -1.88 4.67
N LEU A 25 -0.65 -0.70 5.25
CA LEU A 25 0.39 0.12 5.85
C LEU A 25 1.02 -0.58 7.07
N ILE A 26 0.20 -1.10 7.99
CA ILE A 26 0.68 -1.82 9.17
C ILE A 26 1.51 -3.03 8.74
N VAL A 27 1.00 -3.85 7.84
CA VAL A 27 1.71 -5.01 7.29
C VAL A 27 3.01 -4.58 6.60
N GLY A 28 2.97 -3.49 5.83
CA GLY A 28 4.15 -2.96 5.14
C GLY A 28 5.25 -2.48 6.09
N ILE A 29 4.86 -1.78 7.17
CA ILE A 29 5.79 -1.37 8.24
C ILE A 29 6.39 -2.61 8.90
N THR A 30 5.57 -3.59 9.29
CA THR A 30 6.06 -4.82 9.93
C THR A 30 7.05 -5.56 9.04
N LEU A 31 6.73 -5.78 7.77
CA LEU A 31 7.62 -6.45 6.82
C LEU A 31 8.90 -5.66 6.57
N GLY A 32 8.79 -4.34 6.37
CA GLY A 32 9.95 -3.46 6.18
C GLY A 32 10.89 -3.48 7.38
N THR A 33 10.34 -3.41 8.60
CA THR A 33 11.12 -3.51 9.84
C THR A 33 11.84 -4.86 9.94
N ILE A 34 11.17 -5.97 9.64
CA ILE A 34 11.80 -7.30 9.65
C ILE A 34 12.98 -7.36 8.67
N ILE A 35 12.80 -6.88 7.45
CA ILE A 35 13.86 -6.87 6.43
C ILE A 35 15.07 -6.04 6.88
N VAL A 36 14.83 -4.84 7.42
CA VAL A 36 15.89 -3.96 7.92
C VAL A 36 16.64 -4.59 9.09
N ILE A 37 15.94 -5.26 10.01
CA ILE A 37 16.56 -5.98 11.13
C ILE A 37 17.45 -7.11 10.62
N LEU A 38 16.98 -7.90 9.64
CA LEU A 38 17.76 -8.99 9.06
C LEU A 38 19.03 -8.48 8.39
N ILE A 39 18.94 -7.39 7.62
CA ILE A 39 20.12 -6.74 7.01
C ILE A 39 21.09 -6.26 8.08
N GLY A 40 20.60 -5.58 9.11
CA GLY A 40 21.42 -5.10 10.22
C GLY A 40 22.14 -6.24 10.95
N LEU A 41 21.47 -7.38 11.14
CA LEU A 41 22.05 -8.56 11.78
C LEU A 41 23.16 -9.18 10.92
N VAL A 42 22.95 -9.31 9.61
CA VAL A 42 23.97 -9.82 8.68
C VAL A 42 25.22 -8.94 8.69
N LEU A 43 25.06 -7.61 8.63
CA LEU A 43 26.17 -6.65 8.65
C LEU A 43 26.94 -6.70 9.98
N ARG A 44 26.23 -6.87 11.10
CA ARG A 44 26.86 -6.98 12.42
C ARG A 44 27.68 -8.27 12.55
N VAL A 45 27.18 -9.39 12.02
CA VAL A 45 27.91 -10.66 12.00
C VAL A 45 29.13 -10.60 11.07
N SER A 46 29.07 -9.84 9.98
CA SER A 46 30.22 -9.65 9.08
C SER A 46 31.30 -8.72 9.64
N GLY A 47 31.15 -8.20 10.87
CA GLY A 47 32.11 -7.30 11.50
C GLY A 47 32.11 -5.89 10.92
N ALA A 48 31.01 -5.46 10.29
CA ALA A 48 30.89 -4.08 9.83
C ALA A 48 30.90 -3.12 11.01
N SER A 49 31.50 -1.93 10.83
CA SER A 49 31.45 -0.88 11.83
C SER A 49 30.02 -0.39 12.05
N ASP A 50 29.70 0.07 13.26
CA ASP A 50 28.38 0.62 13.59
C ASP A 50 28.01 1.79 12.64
N GLU A 51 29.01 2.57 12.18
CA GLU A 51 28.82 3.62 11.19
C GLU A 51 28.28 3.09 9.86
N ILE A 52 28.86 2.02 9.31
CA ILE A 52 28.40 1.39 8.06
C ILE A 52 27.00 0.81 8.25
N ILE A 53 26.71 0.21 9.40
CA ILE A 53 25.40 -0.35 9.72
C ILE A 53 24.34 0.75 9.73
N HIS A 54 24.59 1.86 10.44
CA HIS A 54 23.67 2.99 10.51
C HIS A 54 23.45 3.65 9.15
N LEU A 55 24.52 3.83 8.37
CA LEU A 55 24.45 4.41 7.04
C LEU A 55 23.62 3.52 6.11
N THR A 56 23.84 2.20 6.16
CA THR A 56 23.13 1.21 5.36
C THR A 56 21.64 1.16 5.72
N ILE A 57 21.30 1.06 7.01
CA ILE A 57 19.90 1.04 7.46
C ILE A 57 19.16 2.31 7.04
N ARG A 58 19.78 3.48 7.19
CA ARG A 58 19.18 4.76 6.80
C ARG A 58 18.99 4.88 5.28
N SER A 59 19.96 4.40 4.51
CA SER A 59 19.96 4.50 3.05
C SER A 59 18.88 3.62 2.42
N ILE A 60 18.69 2.40 2.93
CA ILE A 60 17.82 1.41 2.29
C ILE A 60 16.44 1.34 2.96
N GLY A 61 16.33 1.68 4.26
CA GLY A 61 15.08 1.58 5.02
C GLY A 61 13.95 2.45 4.47
N MET A 62 14.25 3.72 4.12
CA MET A 62 13.24 4.63 3.59
C MET A 62 12.75 4.22 2.18
N PRO A 63 13.62 3.91 1.20
CA PRO A 63 13.19 3.41 -0.11
C PRO A 63 12.33 2.14 -0.03
N ILE A 64 12.72 1.17 0.80
CA ILE A 64 11.98 -0.09 0.95
C ILE A 64 10.56 0.19 1.49
N GLY A 65 10.44 1.03 2.53
CA GLY A 65 9.14 1.40 3.08
C GLY A 65 8.24 2.08 2.06
N VAL A 66 8.80 2.99 1.24
CA VAL A 66 8.05 3.68 0.18
C VAL A 66 7.57 2.72 -0.88
N ILE A 67 8.42 1.80 -1.36
CA ILE A 67 8.06 0.83 -2.40
C ILE A 67 6.94 -0.09 -1.91
N ILE A 68 7.08 -0.64 -0.70
CA ILE A 68 6.07 -1.52 -0.11
C ILE A 68 4.74 -0.77 0.07
N GLY A 69 4.78 0.45 0.62
CA GLY A 69 3.59 1.29 0.80
C GLY A 69 2.90 1.65 -0.51
N PHE A 70 3.69 1.92 -1.57
CA PHE A 70 3.15 2.22 -2.90
C PHE A 70 2.47 1.01 -3.53
N LEU A 71 3.13 -0.16 -3.52
CA LEU A 71 2.55 -1.40 -4.06
C LEU A 71 1.28 -1.81 -3.31
N ALA A 72 1.28 -1.68 -1.99
CA ALA A 72 0.11 -1.90 -1.15
C ALA A 72 -1.09 -1.03 -1.57
N SER A 73 -0.85 0.23 -1.97
CA SER A 73 -1.92 1.12 -2.39
C SER A 73 -2.63 0.67 -3.67
N ILE A 74 -1.87 0.15 -4.64
CA ILE A 74 -2.41 -0.39 -5.91
C ILE A 74 -3.27 -1.62 -5.63
N VAL A 75 -2.80 -2.52 -4.77
CA VAL A 75 -3.55 -3.72 -4.36
C VAL A 75 -4.87 -3.32 -3.70
N CYS A 76 -4.85 -2.31 -2.81
CA CYS A 76 -6.06 -1.82 -2.15
C CYS A 76 -7.10 -1.29 -3.16
N ILE A 77 -6.67 -0.56 -4.18
CA ILE A 77 -7.56 -0.06 -5.24
C ILE A 77 -8.16 -1.23 -6.02
N LYS A 78 -7.32 -2.20 -6.43
CA LYS A 78 -7.77 -3.39 -7.16
C LYS A 78 -8.83 -4.19 -6.39
N MET A 79 -8.71 -4.29 -5.07
CA MET A 79 -9.68 -4.98 -4.21
C MET A 79 -11.03 -4.26 -4.07
N ILE A 80 -11.08 -2.96 -4.38
CA ILE A 80 -12.28 -2.15 -4.28
C ILE A 80 -13.02 -2.10 -5.61
N LEU A 81 -12.28 -2.19 -6.72
CA LEU A 81 -12.85 -2.47 -8.03
C LEU A 81 -13.54 -3.85 -7.99
N GLY A 82 -14.82 -3.87 -8.35
CA GLY A 82 -15.69 -5.05 -8.30
C GLY A 82 -16.35 -5.29 -6.94
N LYS A 83 -16.05 -4.50 -5.90
CA LYS A 83 -16.69 -4.66 -4.59
C LYS A 83 -18.16 -4.25 -4.64
N ASP A 84 -18.99 -5.06 -4.00
CA ASP A 84 -20.40 -4.77 -3.75
C ASP A 84 -20.58 -3.87 -2.50
N PHE A 85 -21.26 -2.74 -2.68
CA PHE A 85 -21.63 -1.79 -1.64
C PHE A 85 -23.13 -1.87 -1.29
N GLY A 86 -23.83 -2.91 -1.76
CA GLY A 86 -25.26 -3.16 -1.57
C GLY A 86 -26.12 -2.39 -2.58
N GLU A 87 -25.94 -1.08 -2.64
CA GLU A 87 -26.66 -0.20 -3.58
C GLU A 87 -26.01 -0.13 -4.96
N PHE A 88 -24.69 -0.37 -5.04
CA PHE A 88 -23.91 -0.25 -6.27
C PHE A 88 -22.61 -1.05 -6.21
N ARG A 89 -22.00 -1.26 -7.38
CA ARG A 89 -20.68 -1.87 -7.55
C ARG A 89 -19.77 -0.95 -8.34
N LEU A 90 -18.50 -0.87 -7.96
CA LEU A 90 -17.50 -0.15 -8.74
C LEU A 90 -17.03 -1.05 -9.88
N ILE A 91 -17.40 -0.73 -11.11
CA ILE A 91 -16.96 -1.48 -12.30
C ILE A 91 -16.24 -0.54 -13.27
N LEU A 92 -15.27 -1.08 -13.99
CA LEU A 92 -14.62 -0.37 -15.08
C LEU A 92 -15.45 -0.59 -16.34
N LEU A 93 -15.97 0.49 -16.91
CA LEU A 93 -16.59 0.46 -18.22
C LEU A 93 -15.52 0.82 -19.25
N GLN A 94 -15.41 0.01 -20.30
CA GLN A 94 -14.57 0.34 -21.44
C GLN A 94 -15.20 1.53 -22.16
N SER A 95 -14.49 2.65 -22.21
CA SER A 95 -14.87 3.73 -23.11
C SER A 95 -14.60 3.25 -24.54
N SER A 96 -15.65 2.95 -25.30
CA SER A 96 -15.53 2.90 -26.75
C SER A 96 -15.35 4.34 -27.20
N LYS A 97 -14.12 4.74 -27.54
CA LYS A 97 -13.95 5.81 -28.51
C LYS A 97 -14.60 5.31 -29.80
N THR A 98 -15.89 5.62 -29.97
CA THR A 98 -16.48 5.70 -31.28
C THR A 98 -15.97 7.02 -31.83
N GLU A 99 -15.21 6.94 -32.92
CA GLU A 99 -14.76 8.08 -33.72
C GLU A 99 -15.92 9.00 -34.12
#